data_AF-A0A1K0JTS3-F1
#
_entry.id   AF-A0A1K0JTS3-F1
#
_cell.length_a   1.000
_cell.length_b   1.000
_cell.length_c   1.000
_cell.angle_alpha   90.00
_cell.angle_beta   90.00
_cell.angle_gamma   90.00
#
_symmetry.space_group_name_H-M   'P 1'
#
loop_
_entity.id
_entity.type
_entity.pdbx_description
1 polymer ?
#
loop_
_entity_poly.entity_id
_entity_poly.type
_entity_poly.pdbx_seq_one_letter_code
_entity_poly.pdbx_strand_id
1 'polypeptide(L)'
;MSKTYISAADAAKLLPRGKKVHTFFRVFGWMGATVERSTVLAAFEKARQVEVSPEAACFGHQLAVKLDGMLTYIDTNQQALRKLVPQAVAA
;
A
#
# COMPACT_ATOMS: atom_id res chain seq x y z
N MET A 1 7.64 -6.66 16.17
CA MET A 1 6.99 -7.59 15.23
C MET A 1 7.77 -7.59 13.92
N SER A 2 7.93 -8.75 13.28
CA SER A 2 8.60 -8.82 11.97
C SER A 2 7.76 -8.08 10.93
N LYS A 3 8.39 -7.24 10.11
CA LYS A 3 7.71 -6.56 9.01
C LYS A 3 7.45 -7.56 7.89
N THR A 4 6.23 -7.56 7.35
CA THR A 4 5.89 -8.40 6.20
C THR A 4 6.11 -7.60 4.92
N TYR A 5 6.83 -8.20 3.97
CA TYR A 5 7.08 -7.62 2.65
C TYR A 5 6.55 -8.54 1.57
N ILE A 6 5.98 -7.95 0.51
CA ILE A 6 5.54 -8.66 -0.69
C ILE A 6 6.26 -8.12 -1.92
N SER A 7 6.27 -8.90 -3.00
CA SER A 7 6.86 -8.47 -4.26
C SER A 7 6.09 -7.28 -4.87
N ALA A 8 6.78 -6.44 -5.65
CA ALA A 8 6.13 -5.36 -6.41
C ALA A 8 5.01 -5.89 -7.33
N ALA A 9 5.22 -7.07 -7.94
CA ALA A 9 4.25 -7.71 -8.83
C ALA A 9 2.98 -8.12 -8.07
N ASP A 10 3.10 -8.61 -6.84
CA ASP A 10 1.93 -8.97 -6.04
C ASP A 10 1.24 -7.73 -5.47
N ALA A 11 2.01 -6.73 -5.02
CA ALA A 11 1.46 -5.43 -4.59
C ALA A 11 0.63 -4.77 -5.70
N ALA A 12 1.08 -4.82 -6.95
CA ALA A 12 0.36 -4.27 -8.09
C ALA A 12 -1.03 -4.92 -8.31
N LYS A 13 -1.17 -6.22 -8.03
CA LYS A 13 -2.45 -6.94 -8.13
C LYS A 13 -3.44 -6.55 -7.04
N LEU A 14 -2.95 -6.01 -5.92
CA LEU A 14 -3.77 -5.58 -4.79
C LEU A 14 -4.33 -4.17 -4.95
N LEU A 15 -3.87 -3.39 -5.93
CA LEU A 15 -4.41 -2.04 -6.15
C LEU A 15 -5.87 -2.09 -6.65
N PRO A 16 -6.76 -1.23 -6.12
CA PRO A 16 -8.15 -1.13 -6.55
C PRO A 16 -8.25 -0.82 -8.05
N ARG A 17 -9.35 -1.24 -8.68
CA ARG A 17 -9.58 -0.99 -10.12
C ARG A 17 -9.77 0.52 -10.34
N GLY A 18 -9.08 1.08 -11.32
CA GLY A 18 -9.17 2.50 -11.65
C GLY A 18 -7.84 3.10 -12.11
N LYS A 19 -7.90 4.32 -12.65
CA LYS A 19 -6.69 5.08 -13.04
C LYS A 19 -6.05 5.80 -11.86
N LYS A 20 -6.83 6.06 -10.82
CA LYS A 20 -6.40 6.78 -9.62
C LYS A 20 -6.48 5.88 -8.41
N VAL A 21 -5.55 6.06 -7.47
CA VAL A 21 -5.45 5.30 -6.23
C VAL A 21 -5.44 6.30 -5.08
N HIS A 22 -6.32 6.09 -4.11
CA HIS A 22 -6.32 6.87 -2.89
C HIS A 22 -5.12 6.46 -2.02
N THR A 23 -4.52 7.43 -1.36
CA THR A 23 -3.34 7.22 -0.52
C THR A 23 -3.42 8.03 0.76
N PHE A 24 -2.70 7.58 1.77
CA PHE A 24 -2.49 8.30 3.01
C PHE A 24 -0.99 8.46 3.28
N PHE A 25 -0.60 9.53 3.96
CA PHE A 25 0.74 9.71 4.49
C PHE A 25 0.68 10.50 5.79
N ARG A 26 1.79 10.51 6.55
CA ARG A 26 1.89 11.21 7.84
C ARG A 26 2.96 12.30 7.80
N VAL A 27 2.55 13.54 8.11
CA VAL A 27 3.47 14.67 8.37
C VAL A 27 3.16 15.29 9.73
N PHE A 28 1.91 15.75 9.94
CA PHE A 28 1.40 16.22 11.25
C PHE A 28 0.12 15.49 11.69
N GLY A 29 -0.42 14.64 10.83
CA GLY A 29 -1.64 13.87 10.98
C GLY A 29 -1.82 12.98 9.74
N TRP A 30 -2.96 12.31 9.62
CA TRP A 30 -3.30 11.57 8.41
C TRP A 30 -3.73 12.53 7.31
N MET A 31 -2.98 12.53 6.20
CA MET A 31 -3.28 13.32 5.03
C MET A 31 -3.68 12.40 3.88
N GLY A 32 -4.91 12.54 3.40
CA GLY A 32 -5.41 11.82 2.24
C GLY A 32 -4.97 12.49 0.94
N ALA A 33 -4.57 11.71 -0.04
CA ALA A 33 -4.26 12.17 -1.39
C ALA A 33 -4.79 11.17 -2.42
N THR A 34 -4.79 11.59 -3.69
CA THR A 34 -5.13 10.71 -4.81
C THR A 34 -4.06 10.87 -5.86
N VAL A 35 -3.43 9.75 -6.23
CA VAL A 35 -2.35 9.71 -7.19
C VAL A 35 -2.72 8.84 -8.37
N GLU A 36 -2.05 9.04 -9.51
CA GLU A 36 -2.20 8.16 -10.65
C GLU A 36 -1.65 6.77 -10.33
N ARG A 37 -2.36 5.74 -10.79
CA ARG A 37 -2.01 4.33 -10.59
C ARG A 37 -0.61 4.04 -11.14
N SER A 38 -0.24 4.65 -12.27
CA SER A 38 1.08 4.51 -12.88
C SER A 38 2.20 5.00 -11.95
N THR A 39 1.98 6.08 -11.20
CA THR A 39 2.94 6.58 -10.21
C THR A 39 3.17 5.59 -9.08
N VAL A 40 2.09 4.97 -8.58
CA VAL A 40 2.18 3.93 -7.54
C VAL A 40 2.91 2.69 -8.07
N LEU A 41 2.59 2.25 -9.28
CA LEU A 41 3.25 1.10 -9.91
C LEU A 41 4.75 1.35 -10.11
N ALA A 42 5.13 2.53 -10.59
CA ALA A 42 6.53 2.91 -10.73
C ALA A 42 7.25 2.94 -9.37
N ALA A 43 6.58 3.40 -8.30
CA ALA A 43 7.12 3.36 -6.95
C ALA A 43 7.34 1.93 -6.45
N PHE A 44 6.38 1.01 -6.72
CA PHE A 44 6.53 -0.41 -6.38
C PHE A 44 7.69 -1.05 -7.13
N GLU A 45 7.80 -0.84 -8.44
CA GLU A 45 8.90 -1.37 -9.25
C GLU A 45 10.26 -0.88 -8.75
N LYS A 46 10.38 0.41 -8.44
CA LYS A 46 11.61 1.00 -7.88
C LYS A 46 11.97 0.40 -6.52
N ALA A 47 10.98 0.16 -5.66
CA ALA A 47 11.17 -0.40 -4.33
C ALA A 47 11.50 -1.91 -4.34
N ARG A 48 11.13 -2.63 -5.41
CA ARG A 48 11.20 -4.11 -5.58
C ARG A 48 10.32 -4.91 -4.62
N GLN A 49 10.24 -4.48 -3.37
CA GLN A 49 9.40 -5.03 -2.32
C GLN A 49 8.55 -3.92 -1.69
N VAL A 50 7.33 -4.27 -1.32
CA VAL A 50 6.35 -3.36 -0.71
C VAL A 50 5.99 -3.88 0.67
N GLU A 51 5.98 -3.00 1.66
CA GLU A 51 5.64 -3.35 3.03
C GLU A 51 4.13 -3.55 3.16
N VAL A 52 3.71 -4.58 3.88
CA VAL A 52 2.33 -4.74 4.36
C VAL A 52 2.28 -4.24 5.80
N SER A 53 1.81 -3.01 5.98
CA SER A 53 1.80 -2.27 7.24
C SER A 53 0.40 -2.22 7.87
N PRO A 54 0.26 -2.44 9.19
CA PRO A 54 -1.01 -2.29 9.89
C PRO A 54 -1.36 -0.82 10.19
N GLU A 55 -0.45 0.14 10.02
CA GLU A 55 -0.60 1.50 10.54
C GLU A 55 -1.81 2.27 9.98
N ALA A 56 -2.13 2.08 8.70
CA ALA A 56 -3.31 2.66 8.05
C ALA A 56 -4.36 1.59 7.69
N ALA A 57 -4.29 0.42 8.33
CA ALA A 57 -5.21 -0.69 8.07
C ALA A 57 -6.67 -0.33 8.38
N CYS A 58 -6.91 0.52 9.40
CA CYS A 58 -8.25 1.01 9.74
C CYS A 58 -8.90 1.82 8.59
N PHE A 59 -8.10 2.36 7.66
CA PHE A 59 -8.58 3.04 6.46
C PHE A 59 -8.55 2.14 5.22
N GLY A 60 -8.22 0.85 5.35
CA GLY A 60 -8.05 -0.07 4.21
C GLY A 60 -6.74 0.12 3.44
N HIS A 61 -5.78 0.87 3.98
CA HIS A 61 -4.51 1.18 3.32
C HIS A 61 -3.36 0.42 3.99
N GLN A 62 -3.05 -0.77 3.48
CA GLN A 62 -2.09 -1.66 4.11
C GLN A 62 -0.79 -1.81 3.34
N LEU A 63 -0.74 -1.41 2.07
CA LEU A 63 0.52 -1.35 1.34
C LEU A 63 1.24 -0.05 1.66
N ALA A 64 2.50 -0.11 2.06
CA ALA A 64 3.32 1.06 2.31
C ALA A 64 4.56 1.07 1.41
N VAL A 65 4.77 2.19 0.72
CA VAL A 65 5.92 2.42 -0.15
C VAL A 65 6.38 3.87 -0.04
N LYS A 66 7.66 4.14 -0.34
CA LYS A 66 8.13 5.52 -0.49
C LYS A 66 7.68 6.08 -1.84
N LEU A 67 6.88 7.14 -1.80
CA LEU A 67 6.46 7.94 -2.95
C LEU A 67 6.99 9.36 -2.73
N ASP A 68 7.77 9.87 -3.69
CA ASP A 68 8.45 11.17 -3.59
C ASP A 68 9.25 11.38 -2.28
N GLY A 69 9.87 10.30 -1.79
CA GLY A 69 10.67 10.31 -0.56
C GLY A 69 9.87 10.15 0.74
N MET A 70 8.54 10.16 0.66
CA MET A 70 7.64 10.05 1.81
C MET A 70 7.01 8.67 1.91
N LEU A 71 6.95 8.11 3.13
CA LEU A 71 6.23 6.85 3.35
C LEU A 71 4.74 7.08 3.14
N THR A 72 4.19 6.39 2.16
CA THR A 72 2.82 6.54 1.69
C THR A 72 2.12 5.20 1.75
N TYR A 73 0.96 5.18 2.40
CA TYR A 73 0.07 4.04 2.54
C TYR A 73 -0.95 4.08 1.42
N ILE A 74 -1.13 2.96 0.74
CA ILE A 74 -1.84 2.87 -0.53
C ILE A 74 -3.15 2.11 -0.32
N ASP A 75 -4.24 2.62 -0.92
CA ASP A 75 -5.51 1.91 -0.92
C ASP A 75 -5.34 0.49 -1.46
N THR A 76 -5.82 -0.49 -0.71
CA THR A 76 -5.52 -1.89 -0.90
C THR A 76 -6.79 -2.71 -0.96
N ASN A 77 -6.90 -3.58 -1.97
CA ASN A 77 -7.96 -4.57 -2.05
C ASN A 77 -7.81 -5.59 -0.92
N GLN A 78 -8.58 -5.37 0.15
CA GLN A 78 -8.59 -6.15 1.38
C GLN A 78 -8.88 -7.64 1.15
N GLN A 79 -9.79 -7.97 0.24
CA GLN A 79 -10.12 -9.36 -0.07
C GLN A 79 -8.96 -10.09 -0.75
N ALA A 80 -8.28 -9.42 -1.68
CA ALA A 80 -7.12 -9.98 -2.35
C ALA A 80 -5.92 -10.10 -1.40
N LEU A 81 -5.74 -9.11 -0.52
CA LEU A 81 -4.67 -9.14 0.48
C LEU A 81 -4.84 -10.31 1.46
N ARG A 82 -6.05 -10.56 1.97
CA ARG A 82 -6.36 -11.71 2.85
C ARG A 82 -5.97 -13.05 2.23
N LYS A 83 -6.12 -13.20 0.92
CA LYS A 83 -5.77 -14.44 0.20
C LYS A 83 -4.26 -14.59 0.04
N LEU A 84 -3.54 -13.48 -0.17
CA LEU A 84 -2.10 -13.47 -0.39
C LEU A 84 -1.31 -13.57 0.91
N VAL A 85 -1.74 -12.83 1.94
CA VAL A 85 -1.07 -12.70 3.23
C VAL A 85 -2.10 -12.82 4.36
N PRO A 86 -2.56 -14.04 4.71
CA PRO A 86 -3.62 -14.24 5.70
C PRO A 86 -3.29 -13.62 7.06
N GLN A 87 -2.01 -13.68 7.48
CA GLN A 87 -1.57 -13.11 8.75
C GLN A 87 -1.59 -11.57 8.82
N ALA A 88 -1.65 -10.86 7.68
CA ALA A 88 -1.62 -9.40 7.66
C ALA A 88 -2.97 -8.75 8.02
N VAL A 89 -4.03 -9.54 8.12
CA VAL A 89 -5.40 -9.06 8.30
C VAL A 89 -6.02 -9.51 9.63
N ALA A 90 -5.22 -10.12 10.49
CA ALA A 90 -5.62 -10.67 11.79
C ALA A 90 -5.28 -9.77 12.99
N ALA A 91 -5.01 -8.48 12.77
CA ALA A 91 -4.72 -7.51 13.83
C ALA A 91 -5.85 -6.48 13.95
#